data_AF-A0A957PTV5-F1
#
_entry.id   AF-A0A957PTV5-F1
#
_cell.length_a   1.000
_cell.length_b   1.000
_cell.length_c   1.000
_cell.angle_alpha   90.00
_cell.angle_beta   90.00
_cell.angle_gamma   90.00
#
_symmetry.space_group_name_H-M   'P 1'
#
loop_
_entity.id
_entity.type
_entity.pdbx_description
1 polymer ?
#
loop_
_entity_poly.entity_id
_entity_poly.type
_entity_poly.pdbx_seq_one_letter_code
_entity_poly.pdbx_strand_id
1 'polypeptide(L)' 'MTTTVHDPVCHMDIDPATAAGTSEYKGQTYYFCSLGCKKAFDKEPEKYLNKPAESEHHHQH' A
#
# COMPACT_ATOMS: atom_id res chain seq x y z
N MET A 1 20.36 -5.54 -4.59
CA MET A 1 18.99 -5.35 -5.13
C MET A 1 18.10 -5.10 -3.93
N THR A 2 17.73 -3.85 -3.67
CA THR A 2 16.83 -3.48 -2.56
C THR A 2 15.40 -3.68 -3.05
N THR A 3 14.72 -4.70 -2.54
CA THR A 3 13.31 -4.96 -2.84
C THR A 3 12.47 -4.04 -1.95
N THR A 4 12.13 -2.86 -2.45
CA THR A 4 11.18 -1.96 -1.79
C THR A 4 9.75 -2.39 -2.10
N VAL A 5 8.85 -2.11 -1.15
CA VAL A 5 7.41 -2.36 -1.25
C VAL A 5 6.68 -1.03 -1.17
N HIS A 6 5.53 -0.95 -1.82
CA HIS A 6 4.75 0.29 -1.94
C HIS A 6 3.72 0.37 -0.82
N ASP A 7 3.75 1.43 -0.01
CA ASP A 7 2.73 1.70 1.01
C ASP A 7 1.44 2.18 0.33
N PRO A 8 0.32 1.44 0.41
CA PRO A 8 -0.93 1.78 -0.31
C PRO A 8 -1.66 3.01 0.25
N VAL A 9 -1.24 3.54 1.41
CA VAL A 9 -1.83 4.74 2.01
C VAL A 9 -1.12 6.00 1.54
N CYS A 10 0.21 6.02 1.59
CA CYS A 10 1.02 7.20 1.25
C CYS A 10 1.70 7.13 -0.12
N HIS A 11 1.62 5.99 -0.80
CA HIS A 11 2.25 5.70 -2.07
C HIS A 11 3.78 5.84 -2.10
N MET A 12 4.40 5.56 -0.95
CA MET A 12 5.84 5.66 -0.78
C MET A 12 6.48 4.28 -0.86
N ASP A 13 7.61 4.19 -1.55
CA ASP A 13 8.49 3.03 -1.50
C ASP A 13 9.17 2.95 -0.14
N ILE A 14 8.99 1.82 0.53
CA ILE A 14 9.62 1.55 1.83
C ILE A 14 10.34 0.21 1.78
N ASP A 15 11.35 0.07 2.62
CA ASP A 15 12.01 -1.20 2.80
C ASP A 15 11.18 -2.07 3.78
N PRO A 16 10.79 -3.31 3.40
CA PRO A 16 10.00 -4.18 4.25
C PRO A 16 10.73 -4.59 5.53
N ALA A 17 12.07 -4.62 5.53
CA ALA A 17 12.87 -4.93 6.72
C ALA A 17 12.90 -3.77 7.72
N THR A 18 12.65 -2.54 7.28
CA THR A 18 12.56 -1.35 8.13
C THR A 18 11.14 -0.79 8.28
N ALA A 19 10.12 -1.51 7.83
CA ALA A 19 8.74 -1.05 7.88
C ALA A 19 8.29 -0.82 9.33
N ALA A 20 7.63 0.31 9.58
CA ALA A 20 7.15 0.66 10.92
C ALA A 20 5.92 -0.18 11.32
N GLY A 21 5.19 -0.73 10.34
CA GLY A 21 4.07 -1.62 10.59
C GLY A 21 3.74 -2.49 9.40
N THR A 22 3.10 -3.63 9.66
CA THR A 22 2.59 -4.57 8.66
C THR A 22 1.15 -4.96 8.95
N SER A 23 0.40 -5.31 7.90
CA SER A 23 -0.95 -5.88 7.99
C SER A 23 -1.13 -6.97 6.94
N GLU A 24 -1.78 -8.06 7.32
CA GLU A 24 -2.13 -9.16 6.40
C GLU A 24 -3.57 -8.98 5.92
N TYR A 25 -3.75 -8.87 4.61
CA TYR A 25 -5.05 -8.71 4.00
C TYR A 25 -5.17 -9.59 2.74
N LYS A 26 -6.23 -10.40 2.65
CA LYS A 26 -6.46 -11.37 1.56
C LYS A 26 -5.25 -12.30 1.31
N GLY A 27 -4.53 -12.70 2.37
CA GLY A 27 -3.35 -13.55 2.28
C GLY A 27 -2.09 -12.87 1.73
N GLN A 28 -2.10 -11.54 1.62
CA GLN A 28 -0.95 -10.72 1.24
C GLN A 28 -0.51 -9.85 2.40
N THR A 29 0.80 -9.78 2.65
CA THR A 29 1.39 -8.90 3.66
C THR A 29 1.69 -7.53 3.07
N TYR A 30 1.04 -6.50 3.61
CA TYR A 30 1.26 -5.10 3.28
C TYR A 30 2.14 -4.44 4.35
N TYR A 31 3.02 -3.54 3.91
CA TYR A 31 3.98 -2.83 4.74
C TYR A 31 3.66 -1.35 4.73
N PHE A 32 3.90 -0.67 5.85
CA PHE A 32 3.54 0.72 6.07
C PHE A 32 4.71 1.52 6.62
N CYS A 33 4.86 2.75 6.12
CA CYS A 33 5.92 3.66 6.53
C CYS A 33 5.74 4.14 7.98
N SER A 34 4.52 4.03 8.51
CA SER A 34 4.14 4.50 9.84
C SER A 34 2.96 3.72 10.39
N LEU A 35 2.87 3.65 11.72
CA LEU A 35 1.71 3.05 12.41
C LEU A 35 0.39 3.77 12.06
N GLY A 36 0.43 5.06 11.71
CA GLY A 36 -0.72 5.81 11.21
C GLY A 36 -1.26 5.25 9.90
N CYS A 37 -0.39 4.98 8.92
CA CYS A 37 -0.76 4.34 7.65
C CYS A 37 -1.34 2.96 7.89
N LYS A 38 -0.70 2.13 8.73
CA LYS A 38 -1.24 0.81 9.12
C LYS A 38 -2.67 0.93 9.66
N LYS A 39 -2.90 1.81 10.64
CA LYS A 39 -4.23 2.00 11.25
C LYS A 39 -5.28 2.50 10.26
N ALA A 40 -4.89 3.35 9.32
CA ALA A 40 -5.78 3.83 8.27
C ALA A 40 -6.15 2.67 7.34
N PHE A 41 -5.16 1.89 6.91
CA PHE A 41 -5.36 0.69 6.10
C PHE A 41 -6.22 -0.36 6.80
N ASP A 42 -5.98 -0.70 8.06
CA ASP A 42 -6.79 -1.68 8.80
C ASP A 42 -8.26 -1.25 8.94
N LYS A 43 -8.56 0.05 8.89
CA LYS A 43 -9.94 0.57 8.94
C LYS A 43 -10.67 0.42 7.61
N GLU A 44 -9.99 0.74 6.50
CA GLU A 44 -10.59 0.77 5.17
C GLU A 44 -9.65 0.16 4.11
N PRO A 45 -9.24 -1.12 4.22
CA PRO A 45 -8.17 -1.68 3.38
C PRO A 45 -8.57 -1.70 1.91
N GLU A 46 -9.84 -1.99 1.64
CA GLU A 46 -10.39 -2.00 0.29
C GLU A 46 -10.27 -0.65 -0.40
N LYS A 47 -10.43 0.47 0.31
CA LYS A 47 -10.33 1.82 -0.25
C LYS A 47 -8.92 2.15 -0.75
N TYR A 48 -7.90 1.67 -0.05
CA TYR A 48 -6.51 1.86 -0.42
C TYR A 48 -6.06 0.87 -1.50
N LEU A 49 -6.61 -0.35 -1.51
CA LEU A 49 -6.32 -1.37 -2.52
C LEU A 49 -7.14 -1.23 -3.81
N ASN A 50 -8.26 -0.51 -3.79
CA ASN A 50 -9.13 -0.30 -4.96
C ASN A 50 -8.60 0.78 -5.92
N LYS A 51 -7.44 1.40 -5.63
CA LYS A 51 -6.70 2.13 -6.65
C LYS A 51 -5.80 1.14 -7.39
N PRO A 52 -6.18 0.64 -8.57
CA PRO A 52 -5.20 -0.02 -9.39
C PRO A 52 -4.09 1.00 -9.67
N ALA A 53 -2.85 0.63 -9.39
CA ALA A 53 -1.69 1.21 -10.05
C ALA A 53 -1.69 0.78 -11.54
N GLU A 54 -2.79 1.05 -12.23
CA GLU A 54 -3.03 0.99 -13.67
C GLU A 54 -4.54 1.21 -13.89
N SER A 55 -4.93 2.46 -13.91
CA SER A 55 -5.88 2.90 -14.92
C SER A 55 -5.32 4.22 -15.43
N GLU A 56 -4.32 4.09 -16.29
CA GLU A 56 -4.09 5.07 -17.34
C GLU A 56 -5.47 5.45 -17.90
N HIS A 57 -5.80 6.72 -17.75
CA HIS A 57 -6.81 7.36 -18.56
C HIS A 57 -6.46 7.10 -20.03
N HIS A 58 -7.19 6.20 -20.69
CA HIS A 58 -7.50 6.37 -22.11
C HIS A 58 -9.03 6.49 -22.27
N HIS A 59 -9.59 7.50 -21.61
CA HIS A 59 -10.77 8.16 -22.15
C HIS A 59 -10.30 9.10 -23.26
N GLN A 60 -10.46 8.69 -24.51
CA GLN A 60 -10.76 9.65 -25.55
C GLN A 60 -11.78 9.07 -26.52
N HIS A 61 -12.86 9.84 -26.67
CA HIS A 61 -14.01 9.69 -27.55
C HIS A 61 -13.60 9.57 -29.01
#